data_AF-A0A0K6HR29-F1
#
_entry.id   AF-A0A0K6HR29-F1
#
_cell.length_a   1.000
_cell.length_b   1.000
_cell.length_c   1.000
_cell.angle_alpha   90.00
_cell.angle_beta   90.00
_cell.angle_gamma   90.00
#
_symmetry.space_group_name_H-M   'P 1'
#
loop_
_entity.id
_entity.type
_entity.pdbx_description
1 polymer ?
#
loop_
_entity_poly.entity_id
_entity_poly.type
_entity_poly.pdbx_seq_one_letter_code
_entity_poly.pdbx_strand_id
1 'polypeptide(L)'
;MLPFYHLYEINHAAMGPVRAAADATRLYFQNPFNPMSHTQLGRQVAAACEVLERTTRRYGKPEFGLPETTIGGMKVPVSERVVWRRPFCDLLHFERGTPQRRNDPKILLVAPMSGHYATLLRGTVEAMLPRADVYITDWIDARMVPLSDGKFDLDDYIDYVISMLHFLGPDTHVVAVCQPSVPVLAAVAVMEARNDPYSPSTMTLMGGPIDTRVAPTAVNDLAMSKGINWFKRNVIMQVPFPHPGMMRYVYPGFLQLSGFMSMNLDRHLIAHRDFFQHLVKGDGDSAEKHREFYDEYLAVMDLTAEFYLQTVETVFIEHSLPLGRMKHGGELVDCGAIRNTALLTIEGEKDDITGRGQTRAAHTLCTNLPDDMKAHYEQPNVGHYGVFNGSRFRAEIAPRMIDFILTHSQANRDRLKKAAAKPAAPAEVKKPVAEALEAEAAPAPAPKAEAAAAAAKPEPKAAVAAKADPLAEILLAKPKGVADNLKAITGVGPKLEKALNEAGIFHFWQIAGLTDAQIEALDDRLDFRGRMARDNWIEQARKLAETAA
;
A
#
# COMPACT_ATOMS: atom_id res chain seq x y z
N MET A 1 11.32 -33.56 -13.94
CA MET A 1 10.73 -33.13 -12.65
C MET A 1 9.43 -32.41 -12.95
N LEU A 2 8.35 -32.68 -12.20
CA LEU A 2 7.12 -31.89 -12.32
C LEU A 2 7.40 -30.43 -11.93
N PRO A 3 6.90 -29.43 -12.67
CA PRO A 3 7.02 -28.03 -12.29
C PRO A 3 6.38 -27.78 -10.91
N PHE A 4 6.94 -26.85 -10.12
CA PHE A 4 6.50 -26.60 -8.74
C PHE A 4 5.01 -26.30 -8.63
N TYR A 5 4.44 -25.57 -9.60
CA TYR A 5 3.00 -25.30 -9.63
C TYR A 5 2.16 -26.60 -9.72
N HIS A 6 2.58 -27.60 -10.51
CA HIS A 6 1.88 -28.89 -10.52
C HIS A 6 1.95 -29.60 -9.16
N LEU A 7 3.11 -29.57 -8.49
CA LEU A 7 3.25 -30.15 -7.16
C LEU A 7 2.34 -29.46 -6.14
N TYR A 8 2.26 -28.13 -6.21
CA TYR A 8 1.36 -27.33 -5.37
C TYR A 8 -0.11 -27.71 -5.58
N GLU A 9 -0.57 -27.84 -6.82
CA GLU A 9 -1.95 -28.23 -7.13
C GLU A 9 -2.25 -29.68 -6.72
N ILE A 10 -1.31 -30.61 -6.94
CA ILE A 10 -1.46 -32.01 -6.50
C ILE A 10 -1.54 -32.09 -4.97
N ASN A 11 -0.69 -31.36 -4.26
CA ASN A 11 -0.72 -31.33 -2.80
C ASN A 11 -2.05 -30.76 -2.29
N HIS A 12 -2.52 -29.66 -2.88
CA HIS A 12 -3.82 -29.09 -2.53
C HIS A 12 -4.98 -30.05 -2.79
N ALA A 13 -4.97 -30.77 -3.91
CA ALA A 13 -5.98 -31.78 -4.21
C ALA A 13 -5.92 -32.95 -3.21
N ALA A 14 -4.73 -33.43 -2.87
CA ALA A 14 -4.52 -34.51 -1.91
C ALA A 14 -4.99 -34.15 -0.49
N MET A 15 -4.89 -32.88 -0.10
CA MET A 15 -5.38 -32.38 1.20
C MET A 15 -6.91 -32.22 1.26
N GLY A 16 -7.63 -32.34 0.14
CA GLY A 16 -9.08 -32.19 0.08
C GLY A 16 -9.86 -33.06 1.08
N PRO A 17 -9.65 -34.39 1.11
CA PRO A 17 -10.32 -35.27 2.07
C PRO A 17 -9.99 -34.95 3.53
N VAL A 18 -8.75 -34.55 3.82
CA VAL A 18 -8.32 -34.18 5.18
C VAL A 18 -9.04 -32.92 5.64
N ARG A 19 -9.16 -31.91 4.78
CA ARG A 19 -9.94 -30.69 5.05
C ARG A 19 -11.40 -31.00 5.30
N ALA A 20 -12.02 -31.82 4.45
CA ALA A 20 -13.42 -32.22 4.62
C ALA A 20 -13.66 -32.92 5.97
N ALA A 21 -12.74 -33.79 6.40
CA ALA A 21 -12.80 -34.44 7.71
C ALA A 21 -12.61 -33.44 8.87
N ALA A 22 -11.69 -32.49 8.73
CA ALA A 22 -11.46 -31.42 9.70
C ALA A 22 -12.70 -30.53 9.86
N ASP A 23 -13.33 -30.12 8.76
CA ASP A 23 -14.57 -29.34 8.77
C ASP A 23 -15.74 -30.08 9.41
N ALA A 24 -15.95 -31.35 9.04
CA ALA A 24 -16.99 -32.19 9.64
C ALA A 24 -16.78 -32.34 11.15
N THR A 25 -15.52 -32.54 11.58
CA THR A 25 -15.16 -32.63 13.00
C THR A 25 -15.40 -31.30 13.71
N ARG A 26 -15.01 -30.18 13.10
CA ARG A 26 -15.24 -28.83 13.62
C ARG A 26 -16.73 -28.56 13.81
N LEU A 27 -17.56 -28.83 12.81
CA LEU A 27 -19.01 -28.68 12.88
C LEU A 27 -19.63 -29.55 13.97
N TYR A 28 -19.15 -30.78 14.14
CA TYR A 28 -19.60 -31.68 15.20
C TYR A 28 -19.31 -31.12 16.61
N PHE A 29 -18.10 -30.60 16.84
CA PHE A 29 -17.69 -30.04 18.14
C PHE A 29 -18.15 -28.60 18.37
N GLN A 30 -18.67 -27.90 17.35
CA GLN A 30 -19.31 -26.58 17.49
C GLN A 30 -20.83 -26.65 17.58
N ASN A 31 -21.44 -27.82 17.32
CA ASN A 31 -22.88 -27.99 17.39
C ASN A 31 -23.37 -27.78 18.85
N PRO A 32 -24.26 -26.79 19.11
CA PRO A 32 -24.77 -26.51 20.45
C PRO A 32 -25.47 -27.69 21.12
N PHE A 33 -26.03 -28.61 20.31
CA PHE A 33 -26.72 -29.82 20.76
C PHE A 33 -25.76 -30.96 21.13
N ASN A 34 -24.45 -30.83 20.88
CA ASN A 34 -23.44 -31.79 21.29
C ASN A 34 -22.90 -31.43 22.69
N PRO A 35 -23.10 -32.24 23.74
CA PRO A 35 -22.58 -31.96 25.07
C PRO A 35 -21.05 -31.77 25.11
N MET A 36 -20.33 -32.43 24.21
CA MET A 36 -18.87 -32.31 24.11
C MET A 36 -18.41 -30.91 23.67
N SER A 37 -19.25 -30.14 22.96
CA SER A 37 -18.94 -28.77 22.53
C SER A 37 -18.71 -27.80 23.70
N HIS A 38 -19.34 -28.08 24.83
CA HIS A 38 -19.23 -27.26 26.05
C HIS A 38 -17.99 -27.61 26.89
N THR A 39 -17.30 -28.71 26.56
CA THR A 39 -16.10 -29.17 27.28
C THR A 39 -14.84 -28.46 26.78
N GLN A 40 -13.83 -28.34 27.65
CA GLN A 40 -12.53 -27.78 27.26
C GLN A 40 -11.85 -28.60 26.16
N LEU A 41 -11.96 -29.93 26.22
CA LEU A 41 -11.41 -30.83 25.21
C LEU A 41 -12.10 -30.62 23.85
N GLY A 42 -13.43 -30.56 23.82
CA GLY A 42 -14.18 -30.34 22.57
C GLY A 42 -13.85 -29.00 21.92
N ARG A 43 -13.72 -27.93 22.72
CA ARG A 43 -13.27 -26.62 22.23
C ARG A 43 -11.85 -26.66 21.66
N GLN A 44 -10.93 -27.37 22.31
CA GLN A 44 -9.55 -27.52 21.82
C GLN A 44 -9.49 -28.31 20.50
N VAL A 45 -10.26 -29.39 20.38
CA VAL A 45 -10.36 -30.17 19.13
C VAL A 45 -10.93 -29.32 18.00
N ALA A 46 -12.03 -28.60 18.25
CA ALA A 46 -12.62 -27.69 17.26
C ALA A 46 -11.62 -26.62 16.79
N ALA A 47 -10.88 -26.01 17.73
CA ALA A 47 -9.84 -25.03 17.41
C ALA A 47 -8.67 -25.63 16.61
N ALA A 48 -8.22 -26.84 16.94
CA ALA A 48 -7.18 -27.53 16.19
C ALA A 48 -7.63 -27.86 14.75
N CYS A 49 -8.86 -28.35 14.59
CA CYS A 49 -9.46 -28.59 13.28
C CYS A 49 -9.63 -27.29 12.48
N GLU A 50 -10.02 -26.18 13.12
CA GLU A 50 -10.11 -24.87 12.48
C GLU A 50 -8.73 -24.40 11.99
N VAL A 51 -7.68 -24.54 12.80
CA VAL A 51 -6.31 -24.19 12.38
C VAL A 51 -5.87 -25.06 11.20
N LEU A 52 -6.12 -26.38 11.25
CA LEU A 52 -5.77 -27.29 10.16
C LEU A 52 -6.51 -26.94 8.87
N GLU A 53 -7.81 -26.65 8.95
CA GLU A 53 -8.61 -26.25 7.79
C GLU A 53 -8.07 -24.94 7.20
N ARG A 54 -7.95 -23.89 8.02
CA ARG A 54 -7.49 -22.57 7.56
C ARG A 54 -6.09 -22.57 6.97
N THR A 55 -5.17 -23.34 7.56
CA THR A 55 -3.78 -23.42 7.06
C THR A 55 -3.64 -24.21 5.77
N THR A 56 -4.61 -25.06 5.43
CA THR A 56 -4.56 -25.91 4.24
C THR A 56 -5.58 -25.52 3.18
N ARG A 57 -6.52 -24.62 3.50
CA ARG A 57 -7.58 -24.15 2.60
C ARG A 57 -7.01 -23.36 1.42
N ARG A 58 -7.69 -23.48 0.27
CA ARG A 58 -7.57 -22.51 -0.83
C ARG A 58 -8.61 -21.40 -0.65
N TYR A 59 -8.14 -20.18 -0.54
CA TYR A 59 -8.99 -19.00 -0.46
C TYR A 59 -9.43 -18.62 -1.87
N GLY A 60 -10.74 -18.74 -2.12
CA GLY A 60 -11.35 -18.28 -3.36
C GLY A 60 -11.56 -16.77 -3.34
N LYS A 61 -11.96 -16.21 -4.49
CA LYS A 61 -12.34 -14.81 -4.60
C LYS A 61 -13.46 -14.47 -3.60
N PRO A 62 -13.25 -13.52 -2.66
CA PRO A 62 -14.29 -13.07 -1.75
C PRO A 62 -15.41 -12.33 -2.49
N GLU A 63 -16.57 -12.20 -1.86
CA GLU A 63 -17.61 -11.28 -2.30
C GLU A 63 -17.39 -9.90 -1.67
N PHE A 64 -17.85 -8.82 -2.32
CA PHE A 64 -17.86 -7.50 -1.69
C PHE A 64 -18.82 -7.46 -0.51
N GLY A 65 -19.99 -8.10 -0.61
CA GLY A 65 -20.89 -8.28 0.53
C GLY A 65 -21.42 -6.96 1.08
N LEU A 66 -21.75 -6.01 0.21
CA LEU A 66 -22.28 -4.69 0.57
C LEU A 66 -23.79 -4.62 0.21
N PRO A 67 -24.70 -5.18 1.04
CA PRO A 67 -26.11 -5.28 0.69
C PRO A 67 -26.88 -3.96 0.83
N GLU A 68 -26.36 -2.99 1.59
CA GLU A 68 -27.00 -1.70 1.84
C GLU A 68 -25.98 -0.58 2.04
N THR A 69 -26.42 0.66 1.84
CA THR A 69 -25.67 1.87 2.20
C THR A 69 -26.62 2.93 2.77
N THR A 70 -26.08 3.99 3.37
CA THR A 70 -26.88 5.10 3.93
C THR A 70 -26.75 6.34 3.06
N ILE A 71 -27.87 6.84 2.54
CA ILE A 71 -27.94 8.08 1.76
C ILE A 71 -28.94 9.03 2.41
N GLY A 72 -28.49 10.22 2.80
CA GLY A 72 -29.36 11.21 3.44
C GLY A 72 -30.02 10.71 4.73
N GLY A 73 -29.36 9.81 5.46
CA GLY A 73 -29.89 9.18 6.69
C GLY A 73 -30.84 8.00 6.46
N MET A 74 -31.17 7.66 5.20
CA MET A 74 -31.99 6.50 4.87
C MET A 74 -31.11 5.34 4.39
N LYS A 75 -31.41 4.13 4.88
CA LYS A 75 -30.81 2.90 4.36
C LYS A 75 -31.43 2.56 3.02
N VAL A 76 -30.59 2.28 2.03
CA VAL A 76 -31.01 1.86 0.69
C VAL A 76 -30.27 0.59 0.30
N PRO A 77 -30.91 -0.33 -0.45
CA PRO A 77 -30.24 -1.54 -0.90
C PRO A 77 -29.17 -1.21 -1.95
N VAL A 78 -28.14 -2.05 -2.03
CA VAL A 78 -27.06 -1.96 -3.01
C VAL A 78 -27.00 -3.28 -3.78
N SER A 79 -26.87 -3.21 -5.10
CA SER A 79 -26.70 -4.38 -5.97
C SER A 79 -25.48 -4.25 -6.85
N GLU A 80 -24.67 -5.30 -6.88
CA GLU A 80 -23.46 -5.41 -7.68
C GLU A 80 -23.81 -5.85 -9.12
N ARG A 81 -23.30 -5.14 -10.12
CA ARG A 81 -23.52 -5.47 -11.54
C ARG A 81 -22.26 -5.32 -12.37
N VAL A 82 -21.97 -6.30 -13.22
CA VAL A 82 -20.96 -6.14 -14.27
C VAL A 82 -21.55 -5.26 -15.37
N VAL A 83 -20.99 -4.06 -15.57
CA VAL A 83 -21.48 -3.08 -16.56
C VAL A 83 -20.60 -2.99 -17.80
N TRP A 84 -19.35 -3.45 -17.70
CA TRP A 84 -18.40 -3.55 -18.80
C TRP A 84 -17.49 -4.76 -18.56
N ARG A 85 -17.04 -5.41 -19.64
CA ARG A 85 -16.24 -6.63 -19.56
C ARG A 85 -15.23 -6.69 -20.70
N ARG A 86 -14.01 -7.10 -20.36
CA ARG A 86 -12.98 -7.61 -21.27
C ARG A 86 -12.32 -8.84 -20.63
N PRO A 87 -11.56 -9.67 -21.38
CA PRO A 87 -11.10 -10.96 -20.87
C PRO A 87 -10.39 -10.94 -19.50
N PHE A 88 -9.65 -9.87 -19.21
CA PHE A 88 -8.87 -9.75 -17.97
C PHE A 88 -9.53 -8.89 -16.88
N CYS A 89 -10.68 -8.27 -17.14
CA CYS A 89 -11.33 -7.38 -16.17
C CYS A 89 -12.84 -7.27 -16.38
N ASP A 90 -13.57 -7.38 -15.28
CA ASP A 90 -14.94 -6.89 -15.17
C ASP A 90 -14.95 -5.50 -14.53
N LEU A 91 -15.80 -4.60 -15.02
CA LEU A 91 -16.09 -3.35 -14.33
C LEU A 91 -17.40 -3.55 -13.55
N LEU A 92 -17.29 -3.53 -12.23
CA LEU A 92 -18.45 -3.65 -11.35
C LEU A 92 -19.03 -2.27 -11.05
N HIS A 93 -20.34 -2.16 -11.07
CA HIS A 93 -21.12 -1.02 -10.62
C HIS A 93 -21.92 -1.41 -9.37
N PHE A 94 -21.86 -0.57 -8.34
CA PHE A 94 -22.66 -0.73 -7.13
C PHE A 94 -23.91 0.15 -7.24
N GLU A 95 -24.97 -0.40 -7.84
CA GLU A 95 -26.23 0.32 -8.03
C GLU A 95 -26.95 0.49 -6.69
N ARG A 96 -27.25 1.75 -6.34
CA ARG A 96 -27.94 2.12 -5.10
C ARG A 96 -29.44 2.26 -5.39
N GLY A 97 -30.27 1.51 -4.69
CA GLY A 97 -31.73 1.48 -4.88
C GLY A 97 -32.45 2.71 -4.34
N THR A 98 -32.21 3.88 -4.95
CA THR A 98 -32.80 5.15 -4.53
C THR A 98 -34.10 5.46 -5.30
N PRO A 99 -35.13 6.04 -4.65
CA PRO A 99 -36.41 6.36 -5.32
C PRO A 99 -36.31 7.36 -6.48
N GLN A 100 -35.28 8.20 -6.47
CA GLN A 100 -35.03 9.22 -7.49
C GLN A 100 -33.60 9.09 -8.01
N ARG A 101 -33.42 9.32 -9.31
CA ARG A 101 -32.09 9.32 -9.92
C ARG A 101 -31.25 10.44 -9.32
N ARG A 102 -30.12 10.09 -8.73
CA ARG A 102 -29.14 11.02 -8.17
C ARG A 102 -28.13 11.43 -9.23
N ASN A 103 -27.61 12.65 -9.12
CA ASN A 103 -26.52 13.16 -9.96
C ASN A 103 -25.24 13.25 -9.13
N ASP A 104 -24.91 12.16 -8.44
CA ASP A 104 -23.67 12.03 -7.67
C ASP A 104 -22.47 11.84 -8.62
N PRO A 105 -21.24 12.22 -8.20
CA PRO A 105 -20.05 12.03 -9.01
C PRO A 105 -19.81 10.55 -9.34
N LYS A 106 -19.47 10.26 -10.59
CA LYS A 106 -19.07 8.92 -11.06
C LYS A 106 -17.61 8.68 -10.70
N ILE A 107 -17.34 7.66 -9.89
CA ILE A 107 -15.98 7.31 -9.47
C ILE A 107 -15.59 5.95 -10.05
N LEU A 108 -14.52 5.94 -10.84
CA LEU A 108 -13.80 4.73 -11.26
C LEU A 108 -12.68 4.44 -10.24
N LEU A 109 -12.89 3.46 -9.38
CA LEU A 109 -11.87 2.89 -8.51
C LEU A 109 -11.06 1.84 -9.30
N VAL A 110 -9.77 2.10 -9.48
CA VAL A 110 -8.85 1.18 -10.13
C VAL A 110 -8.10 0.39 -9.05
N ALA A 111 -8.54 -0.85 -8.85
CA ALA A 111 -8.00 -1.77 -7.85
C ALA A 111 -6.64 -2.34 -8.28
N PRO A 112 -5.72 -2.59 -7.33
CA PRO A 112 -4.41 -3.15 -7.63
C PRO A 112 -4.50 -4.60 -8.13
N MET A 113 -3.71 -4.94 -9.14
CA MET A 113 -3.41 -6.32 -9.54
C MET A 113 -2.17 -6.85 -8.82
N SER A 114 -2.00 -6.54 -7.54
CA SER A 114 -0.84 -6.98 -6.74
C SER A 114 -1.07 -8.36 -6.12
N GLY A 115 -1.58 -9.29 -6.93
CA GLY A 115 -1.84 -10.67 -6.50
C GLY A 115 -3.13 -10.90 -5.72
N HIS A 116 -4.02 -9.91 -5.60
CA HIS A 116 -5.23 -10.01 -4.79
C HIS A 116 -6.44 -9.48 -5.56
N TYR A 117 -7.63 -9.84 -5.08
CA TYR A 117 -8.89 -9.40 -5.67
C TYR A 117 -9.28 -7.98 -5.25
N ALA A 118 -10.13 -7.33 -6.06
CA ALA A 118 -10.60 -5.97 -5.84
C ALA A 118 -11.34 -5.76 -4.51
N THR A 119 -11.79 -6.86 -3.89
CA THR A 119 -12.47 -6.85 -2.60
C THR A 119 -11.59 -6.34 -1.45
N LEU A 120 -10.25 -6.31 -1.58
CA LEU A 120 -9.38 -5.57 -0.64
C LEU A 120 -9.78 -4.09 -0.47
N LEU A 121 -10.45 -3.52 -1.48
CA LEU A 121 -11.00 -2.17 -1.45
C LEU A 121 -12.48 -2.15 -1.02
N ARG A 122 -13.02 -3.21 -0.40
CA ARG A 122 -14.40 -3.27 0.09
C ARG A 122 -14.72 -2.10 1.01
N GLY A 123 -13.83 -1.80 1.96
CA GLY A 123 -14.00 -0.64 2.86
C GLY A 123 -13.87 0.69 2.13
N THR A 124 -13.11 0.75 1.03
CA THR A 124 -13.04 1.92 0.14
C THR A 124 -14.39 2.14 -0.56
N VAL A 125 -14.94 1.09 -1.18
CA VAL A 125 -16.25 1.12 -1.84
C VAL A 125 -17.32 1.53 -0.82
N GLU A 126 -17.38 0.85 0.33
CA GLU A 126 -18.34 1.11 1.40
C GLU A 126 -18.34 2.59 1.83
N ALA A 127 -17.16 3.20 1.99
CA ALA A 127 -17.02 4.59 2.38
C ALA A 127 -17.49 5.59 1.29
N MET A 128 -17.40 5.21 0.02
CA MET A 128 -17.76 6.07 -1.12
C MET A 128 -19.25 6.01 -1.47
N LEU A 129 -19.89 4.85 -1.28
CA LEU A 129 -21.29 4.61 -1.63
C LEU A 129 -22.29 5.68 -1.15
N PRO A 130 -22.16 6.27 0.06
CA PRO A 130 -23.07 7.31 0.52
C PRO A 130 -23.08 8.59 -0.34
N ARG A 131 -22.00 8.87 -1.08
CA ARG A 131 -21.77 10.17 -1.74
C ARG A 131 -21.42 10.09 -3.23
N ALA A 132 -21.16 8.91 -3.76
CA ALA A 132 -20.69 8.74 -5.13
C ALA A 132 -21.37 7.56 -5.83
N ASP A 133 -21.39 7.61 -7.16
CA ASP A 133 -21.75 6.48 -8.01
C ASP A 133 -20.48 5.67 -8.31
N VAL A 134 -20.36 4.48 -7.70
CA VAL A 134 -19.08 3.78 -7.56
C VAL A 134 -18.96 2.65 -8.59
N TYR A 135 -17.87 2.68 -9.34
CA TYR A 135 -17.42 1.65 -10.25
C TYR A 135 -16.05 1.15 -9.81
N ILE A 136 -15.78 -0.15 -9.87
CA ILE A 136 -14.47 -0.72 -9.52
C ILE A 136 -14.00 -1.73 -10.56
N THR A 137 -12.70 -1.66 -10.89
CA THR A 137 -12.05 -2.68 -11.72
C THR A 137 -11.89 -3.97 -10.93
N ASP A 138 -12.43 -5.05 -11.46
CA ASP A 138 -12.38 -6.38 -10.86
C ASP A 138 -11.62 -7.32 -11.79
N TRP A 139 -10.32 -7.40 -11.56
CA TRP A 139 -9.38 -8.13 -12.39
C TRP A 139 -9.57 -9.64 -12.27
N ILE A 140 -9.45 -10.32 -13.41
CA ILE A 140 -9.63 -11.76 -13.50
C ILE A 140 -8.30 -12.46 -13.23
N ASP A 141 -8.34 -13.48 -12.39
CA ASP A 141 -7.22 -14.37 -12.11
C ASP A 141 -6.67 -14.97 -13.41
N ALA A 142 -5.40 -14.72 -13.73
CA ALA A 142 -4.84 -15.03 -15.05
C ALA A 142 -4.91 -16.52 -15.40
N ARG A 143 -4.91 -17.42 -14.39
CA ARG A 143 -5.08 -18.87 -14.63
C ARG A 143 -6.48 -19.24 -15.11
N MET A 144 -7.46 -18.35 -14.95
CA MET A 144 -8.83 -18.51 -15.42
C MET A 144 -9.06 -17.92 -16.81
N VAL A 145 -8.08 -17.25 -17.40
CA VAL A 145 -8.19 -16.62 -18.73
C VAL A 145 -7.53 -17.50 -19.80
N PRO A 146 -8.30 -18.09 -20.73
CA PRO A 146 -7.78 -18.91 -21.84
C PRO A 146 -6.72 -18.20 -22.67
N LEU A 147 -5.81 -18.96 -23.30
CA LEU A 147 -4.79 -18.39 -24.20
C LEU A 147 -5.40 -17.76 -25.46
N SER A 148 -6.56 -18.25 -25.90
CA SER A 148 -7.30 -17.70 -27.05
C SER A 148 -7.71 -16.23 -26.85
N ASP A 149 -7.85 -15.81 -25.60
CA ASP A 149 -8.31 -14.46 -25.25
C ASP A 149 -7.16 -13.45 -25.20
N GLY A 150 -5.96 -13.87 -25.60
CA GLY A 150 -4.81 -13.01 -25.83
C GLY A 150 -3.88 -12.88 -24.64
N LYS A 151 -3.06 -11.83 -24.71
CA LYS A 151 -2.09 -11.46 -23.66
C LYS A 151 -2.64 -10.28 -22.86
N PHE A 152 -1.97 -10.01 -21.76
CA PHE A 152 -2.24 -8.84 -20.93
C PHE A 152 -0.92 -8.37 -20.33
N ASP A 153 -0.50 -7.17 -20.72
CA ASP A 153 0.68 -6.50 -20.22
C ASP A 153 0.37 -5.11 -19.62
N LEU A 154 1.37 -4.29 -19.33
CA LEU A 154 1.16 -2.95 -18.75
C LEU A 154 0.53 -1.98 -19.74
N ASP A 155 0.79 -2.14 -21.04
CA ASP A 155 0.16 -1.35 -22.10
C ASP A 155 -1.31 -1.71 -22.23
N ASP A 156 -1.64 -3.01 -22.20
CA ASP A 156 -3.03 -3.48 -22.16
C ASP A 156 -3.76 -2.92 -20.93
N TYR A 157 -3.10 -2.84 -19.76
CA TYR A 157 -3.68 -2.24 -18.56
C TYR A 157 -4.09 -0.77 -18.81
N ILE A 158 -3.20 0.02 -19.42
CA ILE A 158 -3.46 1.42 -19.77
C ILE A 158 -4.66 1.51 -20.71
N ASP A 159 -4.70 0.66 -21.75
CA ASP A 159 -5.81 0.61 -22.70
C ASP A 159 -7.14 0.24 -22.05
N TYR A 160 -7.13 -0.65 -21.06
CA TYR A 160 -8.33 -1.00 -20.29
C TYR A 160 -8.83 0.21 -19.49
N VAL A 161 -7.93 0.94 -18.81
CA VAL A 161 -8.30 2.16 -18.07
C VAL A 161 -8.90 3.21 -19.01
N ILE A 162 -8.26 3.49 -20.14
CA ILE A 162 -8.77 4.43 -21.16
C ILE A 162 -10.15 3.98 -21.65
N SER A 163 -10.30 2.70 -21.99
CA SER A 163 -11.59 2.15 -22.46
C SER A 163 -12.70 2.24 -21.43
N MET A 164 -12.40 2.08 -20.13
CA MET A 164 -13.38 2.22 -19.06
C MET A 164 -13.77 3.69 -18.85
N LEU A 165 -12.82 4.62 -18.95
CA LEU A 165 -13.10 6.06 -18.91
C LEU A 165 -13.98 6.48 -20.09
N HIS A 166 -13.72 5.97 -21.31
CA HIS A 166 -14.59 6.17 -22.47
C HIS A 166 -16.00 5.62 -22.25
N PHE A 167 -16.11 4.42 -21.66
CA PHE A 167 -17.40 3.80 -21.37
C PHE A 167 -18.22 4.62 -20.36
N LEU A 168 -17.58 5.11 -19.29
CA LEU A 168 -18.24 5.94 -18.27
C LEU A 168 -18.56 7.34 -18.79
N GLY A 169 -17.78 7.83 -19.76
CA GLY A 169 -17.99 9.12 -20.40
C GLY A 169 -17.47 10.31 -19.59
N PRO A 170 -17.89 11.54 -19.94
CA PRO A 170 -17.33 12.76 -19.36
C PRO A 170 -17.73 12.93 -17.89
N ASP A 171 -17.01 13.82 -17.21
CA ASP A 171 -17.14 14.09 -15.78
C ASP A 171 -17.05 12.81 -14.91
N THR A 172 -16.11 11.95 -15.27
CA THR A 172 -15.71 10.78 -14.49
C THR A 172 -14.49 11.14 -13.63
N HIS A 173 -14.41 10.57 -12.43
CA HIS A 173 -13.31 10.76 -11.49
C HIS A 173 -12.60 9.43 -11.29
N VAL A 174 -11.28 9.39 -11.50
CA VAL A 174 -10.51 8.14 -11.35
C VAL A 174 -9.73 8.15 -10.04
N VAL A 175 -9.72 7.01 -9.36
CA VAL A 175 -8.97 6.79 -8.11
C VAL A 175 -8.14 5.52 -8.28
N ALA A 176 -6.83 5.64 -8.18
CA ALA A 176 -5.88 4.54 -8.29
C ALA A 176 -5.27 4.22 -6.92
N VAL A 177 -5.22 2.95 -6.55
CA VAL A 177 -4.75 2.51 -5.23
C VAL A 177 -3.53 1.62 -5.35
N CYS A 178 -2.37 2.09 -4.86
CA CYS A 178 -1.10 1.40 -4.93
C CYS A 178 -0.60 1.24 -6.38
N GLN A 179 -0.35 0.01 -6.83
CA GLN A 179 0.22 -0.37 -8.12
C GLN A 179 -0.42 0.30 -9.36
N PRO A 180 -1.75 0.49 -9.47
CA PRO A 180 -2.40 1.14 -10.60
C PRO A 180 -2.08 2.63 -10.76
N SER A 181 -1.46 3.26 -9.76
CA SER A 181 -1.17 4.71 -9.84
C SER A 181 -0.30 5.06 -11.06
N VAL A 182 0.64 4.19 -11.41
CA VAL A 182 1.51 4.34 -12.59
C VAL A 182 0.71 4.23 -13.90
N PRO A 183 0.01 3.12 -14.20
CA PRO A 183 -0.75 3.01 -15.44
C PRO A 183 -1.93 4.00 -15.51
N VAL A 184 -2.55 4.39 -14.40
CA VAL A 184 -3.60 5.42 -14.41
C VAL A 184 -3.02 6.80 -14.74
N LEU A 185 -1.88 7.19 -14.16
CA LEU A 185 -1.20 8.43 -14.53
C LEU A 185 -0.81 8.42 -16.02
N ALA A 186 -0.30 7.29 -16.52
CA ALA A 186 0.04 7.13 -17.93
C ALA A 186 -1.20 7.22 -18.84
N ALA A 187 -2.31 6.56 -18.48
CA ALA A 187 -3.57 6.62 -19.21
C ALA A 187 -4.09 8.06 -19.34
N VAL A 188 -4.13 8.80 -18.22
CA VAL A 188 -4.58 10.19 -18.22
C VAL A 188 -3.65 11.08 -19.04
N ALA A 189 -2.34 10.89 -18.95
CA ALA A 189 -1.37 11.61 -19.78
C ALA A 189 -1.60 11.37 -21.28
N VAL A 190 -1.82 10.12 -21.68
CA VAL A 190 -2.12 9.74 -23.08
C VAL A 190 -3.44 10.37 -23.56
N MET A 191 -4.49 10.33 -22.73
CA MET A 191 -5.79 10.93 -23.05
C MET A 191 -5.70 12.45 -23.20
N GLU A 192 -5.03 13.13 -22.27
CA GLU A 192 -4.85 14.58 -22.32
C GLU A 192 -3.96 15.04 -23.50
N ALA A 193 -2.93 14.27 -23.85
CA ALA A 193 -2.12 14.53 -25.04
C ALA A 193 -2.95 14.47 -26.33
N ARG A 194 -3.97 13.61 -26.36
CA ARG A 194 -4.91 13.44 -27.48
C ARG A 194 -6.08 14.43 -27.45
N ASN A 195 -6.16 15.31 -26.45
CA ASN A 195 -7.32 16.17 -26.18
C ASN A 195 -8.62 15.36 -26.10
N ASP A 196 -8.57 14.20 -25.45
CA ASP A 196 -9.68 13.28 -25.34
C ASP A 196 -10.80 13.88 -24.48
N PRO A 197 -12.05 14.01 -24.99
CA PRO A 197 -13.17 14.60 -24.26
C PRO A 197 -13.63 13.77 -23.06
N TYR A 198 -13.17 12.51 -22.95
CA TYR A 198 -13.49 11.60 -21.85
C TYR A 198 -12.35 11.51 -20.82
N SER A 199 -11.33 12.35 -20.92
CA SER A 199 -10.32 12.51 -19.86
C SER A 199 -11.02 12.83 -18.53
N PRO A 200 -10.63 12.21 -17.41
CA PRO A 200 -11.35 12.35 -16.16
C PRO A 200 -11.24 13.79 -15.62
N SER A 201 -12.27 14.25 -14.92
CA SER A 201 -12.26 15.56 -14.26
C SER A 201 -11.21 15.61 -13.14
N THR A 202 -11.03 14.50 -12.42
CA THR A 202 -10.01 14.37 -11.38
C THR A 202 -9.35 13.00 -11.42
N MET A 203 -8.11 12.96 -10.94
CA MET A 203 -7.31 11.76 -10.72
C MET A 203 -6.78 11.78 -9.30
N THR A 204 -7.10 10.75 -8.52
CA THR A 204 -6.53 10.52 -7.19
C THR A 204 -5.58 9.34 -7.22
N LEU A 205 -4.34 9.52 -6.75
CA LEU A 205 -3.33 8.47 -6.66
C LEU A 205 -3.02 8.23 -5.17
N MET A 206 -3.19 7.00 -4.68
CA MET A 206 -3.05 6.66 -3.26
C MET A 206 -1.95 5.63 -3.05
N GLY A 207 -0.86 6.00 -2.37
CA GLY A 207 0.24 5.10 -2.04
C GLY A 207 0.87 4.43 -3.27
N GLY A 208 1.01 5.15 -4.39
CA GLY A 208 1.49 4.63 -5.67
C GLY A 208 3.00 4.78 -5.88
N PRO A 209 3.67 3.80 -6.52
CA PRO A 209 5.11 3.85 -6.79
C PRO A 209 5.43 4.70 -8.05
N ILE A 210 5.07 5.99 -8.06
CA ILE A 210 5.28 6.85 -9.25
C ILE A 210 6.77 7.12 -9.48
N ASP A 211 7.51 7.45 -8.43
CA ASP A 211 8.97 7.53 -8.48
C ASP A 211 9.63 6.77 -7.34
N THR A 212 9.92 5.51 -7.60
CA THR A 212 10.54 4.54 -6.67
C THR A 212 11.99 4.86 -6.29
N ARG A 213 12.60 5.88 -6.89
CA ARG A 213 13.94 6.39 -6.51
C ARG A 213 13.86 7.27 -5.26
N VAL A 214 12.69 7.84 -4.99
CA VAL A 214 12.44 8.68 -3.82
C VAL A 214 12.14 7.77 -2.63
N ALA A 215 12.91 7.89 -1.56
CA ALA A 215 12.79 7.07 -0.35
C ALA A 215 12.62 5.56 -0.66
N PRO A 216 13.66 4.89 -1.22
CA PRO A 216 13.57 3.48 -1.60
C PRO A 216 13.20 2.60 -0.40
N THR A 217 12.36 1.59 -0.65
CA THR A 217 11.95 0.57 0.31
C THR A 217 12.63 -0.76 -0.02
N ALA A 218 12.47 -1.76 0.86
CA ALA A 218 13.02 -3.10 0.66
C ALA A 218 12.57 -3.75 -0.67
N VAL A 219 11.36 -3.39 -1.15
CA VAL A 219 10.84 -3.86 -2.44
C VAL A 219 11.69 -3.31 -3.59
N ASN A 220 12.11 -2.05 -3.50
CA ASN A 220 12.96 -1.40 -4.51
C ASN A 220 14.34 -2.04 -4.57
N ASP A 221 14.96 -2.29 -3.42
CA ASP A 221 16.29 -2.91 -3.33
C ASP A 221 16.33 -4.34 -3.89
N LEU A 222 15.26 -5.11 -3.66
CA LEU A 222 15.14 -6.46 -4.20
C LEU A 222 15.06 -6.43 -5.74
N ALA A 223 14.23 -5.55 -6.30
CA ALA A 223 14.09 -5.42 -7.75
C ALA A 223 15.42 -5.06 -8.41
N MET A 224 16.13 -4.07 -7.85
CA MET A 224 17.40 -3.58 -8.35
C MET A 224 18.54 -4.61 -8.23
N SER A 225 18.60 -5.36 -7.13
CA SER A 225 19.68 -6.32 -6.89
C SER A 225 19.59 -7.59 -7.73
N LYS A 226 18.38 -8.05 -8.06
CA LYS A 226 18.15 -9.30 -8.81
C LYS A 226 18.10 -9.09 -10.32
N GLY A 227 17.59 -7.94 -10.77
CA GLY A 227 17.35 -7.65 -12.18
C GLY A 227 16.28 -8.54 -12.83
N ILE A 228 15.83 -8.16 -14.03
CA ILE A 228 14.64 -8.77 -14.66
C ILE A 228 14.80 -10.27 -15.00
N ASN A 229 16.01 -10.68 -15.41
CA ASN A 229 16.28 -12.07 -15.79
C ASN A 229 16.13 -13.05 -14.62
N TRP A 230 16.40 -12.60 -13.40
CA TRP A 230 16.20 -13.41 -12.22
C TRP A 230 14.71 -13.67 -12.00
N PHE A 231 13.86 -12.63 -12.04
CA PHE A 231 12.42 -12.79 -11.89
C PHE A 231 11.84 -13.74 -12.94
N LYS A 232 12.20 -13.53 -14.21
CA LYS A 232 11.75 -14.39 -15.33
C LYS A 232 12.06 -15.88 -15.11
N ARG A 233 13.18 -16.21 -14.47
CA ARG A 233 13.62 -17.61 -14.25
C ARG A 233 13.08 -18.22 -12.96
N ASN A 234 12.83 -17.41 -11.93
CA ASN A 234 12.56 -17.90 -10.58
C ASN A 234 11.08 -17.86 -10.20
N VAL A 235 10.31 -16.91 -10.73
CA VAL A 235 8.92 -16.69 -10.27
C VAL A 235 7.86 -16.95 -11.34
N ILE A 236 8.26 -17.13 -12.60
CA ILE A 236 7.34 -17.39 -13.70
C ILE A 236 7.13 -18.88 -13.89
N MET A 237 5.87 -19.31 -13.96
CA MET A 237 5.47 -20.70 -14.14
C MET A 237 4.34 -20.83 -15.16
N GLN A 238 4.15 -22.02 -15.71
CA GLN A 238 2.99 -22.31 -16.55
C GLN A 238 1.81 -22.75 -15.70
N VAL A 239 0.62 -22.25 -16.04
CA VAL A 239 -0.63 -22.70 -15.45
C VAL A 239 -0.87 -24.18 -15.80
N PRO A 240 -1.09 -25.05 -14.81
CA PRO A 240 -1.32 -26.47 -15.04
C PRO A 240 -2.78 -26.76 -15.44
N PHE A 241 -3.00 -27.92 -16.07
CA PHE A 241 -4.35 -28.51 -16.18
C PHE A 241 -4.96 -28.69 -14.78
N PRO A 242 -6.29 -28.51 -14.57
CA PRO A 242 -7.34 -28.25 -15.55
C PRO A 242 -7.77 -26.78 -15.71
N HIS A 243 -6.97 -25.83 -15.23
CA HIS A 243 -7.38 -24.42 -15.23
C HIS A 243 -7.56 -23.90 -16.68
N PRO A 244 -8.55 -23.03 -16.98
CA PRO A 244 -8.81 -22.55 -18.33
C PRO A 244 -7.61 -21.89 -19.02
N GLY A 245 -6.77 -21.21 -18.26
CA GLY A 245 -5.52 -20.60 -18.72
C GLY A 245 -4.35 -21.56 -18.82
N MET A 246 -4.56 -22.88 -18.85
CA MET A 246 -3.51 -23.90 -18.97
C MET A 246 -2.46 -23.53 -20.04
N MET A 247 -1.18 -23.70 -19.73
CA MET A 247 0.00 -23.28 -20.52
C MET A 247 0.31 -21.78 -20.51
N ARG A 248 -0.54 -20.92 -19.94
CA ARG A 248 -0.24 -19.49 -19.79
C ARG A 248 0.92 -19.33 -18.82
N TYR A 249 1.88 -18.48 -19.17
CA TYR A 249 2.93 -18.09 -18.23
C TYR A 249 2.39 -17.04 -17.28
N VAL A 250 2.53 -17.30 -15.98
CA VAL A 250 2.04 -16.46 -14.90
C VAL A 250 3.08 -16.31 -13.81
N TYR A 251 2.96 -15.25 -13.01
CA TYR A 251 3.49 -15.22 -11.66
C TYR A 251 2.41 -15.73 -10.71
N PRO A 252 2.51 -16.98 -10.18
CA PRO A 252 1.43 -17.57 -9.40
C PRO A 252 1.17 -16.86 -8.07
N GLY A 253 -0.09 -16.72 -7.68
CA GLY A 253 -0.50 -16.04 -6.44
C GLY A 253 0.12 -16.66 -5.19
N PHE A 254 0.27 -17.99 -5.14
CA PHE A 254 0.91 -18.65 -3.99
C PHE A 254 2.42 -18.34 -3.90
N LEU A 255 3.09 -18.05 -5.02
CA LEU A 255 4.46 -17.54 -5.03
C LEU A 255 4.54 -16.06 -4.70
N GLN A 256 3.45 -15.31 -4.85
CA GLN A 256 3.38 -13.92 -4.40
C GLN A 256 3.32 -13.87 -2.88
N LEU A 257 2.45 -14.69 -2.27
CA LEU A 257 2.42 -14.88 -0.81
C LEU A 257 3.76 -15.39 -0.29
N SER A 258 4.29 -16.46 -0.89
CA SER A 258 5.53 -17.09 -0.41
C SER A 258 6.82 -16.39 -0.85
N GLY A 259 6.80 -15.55 -1.87
CA GLY A 259 7.96 -14.83 -2.40
C GLY A 259 8.48 -13.78 -1.43
N PHE A 260 7.56 -13.09 -0.74
CA PHE A 260 7.89 -12.28 0.45
C PHE A 260 8.37 -13.16 1.62
N MET A 261 7.86 -14.39 1.74
CA MET A 261 8.20 -15.32 2.82
C MET A 261 9.53 -16.05 2.63
N SER A 262 10.05 -16.15 1.40
CA SER A 262 11.29 -16.86 1.09
C SER A 262 12.55 -16.11 1.51
N MET A 263 12.41 -14.89 2.05
CA MET A 263 13.50 -14.10 2.60
C MET A 263 14.00 -14.56 3.98
N ASN A 264 13.42 -15.61 4.59
CA ASN A 264 14.03 -16.40 5.67
C ASN A 264 13.12 -17.61 5.99
N LEU A 265 13.50 -18.81 5.54
CA LEU A 265 12.78 -20.06 5.80
C LEU A 265 12.60 -20.34 7.32
N ASP A 266 13.43 -19.74 8.18
CA ASP A 266 13.31 -19.87 9.64
C ASP A 266 12.27 -18.94 10.30
N ARG A 267 11.65 -18.02 9.54
CA ARG A 267 10.68 -17.00 10.04
C ARG A 267 9.25 -17.18 9.55
N HIS A 268 8.89 -18.38 9.08
CA HIS A 268 7.64 -18.68 8.36
C HIS A 268 6.31 -18.27 9.03
N LEU A 269 6.25 -18.13 10.36
CA LEU A 269 5.01 -17.76 11.06
C LEU A 269 5.04 -16.34 11.66
N ILE A 270 6.24 -15.84 11.97
CA ILE A 270 6.41 -14.52 12.61
C ILE A 270 6.33 -13.41 11.55
N ALA A 271 6.93 -13.61 10.37
CA ALA A 271 6.88 -12.63 9.29
C ALA A 271 5.45 -12.41 8.77
N HIS A 272 4.61 -13.45 8.74
CA HIS A 272 3.21 -13.34 8.35
C HIS A 272 2.41 -12.46 9.33
N ARG A 273 2.65 -12.64 10.63
CA ARG A 273 1.99 -11.84 11.67
C ARG A 273 2.51 -10.40 11.66
N ASP A 274 3.81 -10.22 11.52
CA ASP A 274 4.42 -8.89 11.57
C ASP A 274 4.06 -8.07 10.32
N PHE A 275 4.15 -8.63 9.11
CA PHE A 275 3.70 -7.97 7.86
C PHE A 275 2.22 -7.60 7.91
N PHE A 276 1.37 -8.52 8.39
CA PHE A 276 -0.03 -8.23 8.66
C PHE A 276 -0.20 -7.08 9.65
N GLN A 277 0.52 -7.11 10.78
CA GLN A 277 0.52 -6.04 11.79
C GLN A 277 1.02 -4.71 11.24
N HIS A 278 1.94 -4.71 10.27
CA HIS A 278 2.41 -3.53 9.55
C HIS A 278 1.31 -2.96 8.64
N LEU A 279 0.62 -3.81 7.89
CA LEU A 279 -0.50 -3.40 7.04
C LEU A 279 -1.63 -2.75 7.86
N VAL A 280 -2.08 -3.39 8.93
CA VAL A 280 -3.19 -2.88 9.76
C VAL A 280 -2.75 -1.94 10.89
N LYS A 281 -1.47 -1.52 10.92
CA LYS A 281 -0.96 -0.73 12.05
C LYS A 281 -1.65 0.61 12.18
N GLY A 282 -2.31 0.83 13.32
CA GLY A 282 -2.95 2.11 13.63
C GLY A 282 -4.25 2.36 12.88
N ASP A 283 -4.84 1.33 12.25
CA ASP A 283 -6.11 1.41 11.53
C ASP A 283 -7.33 1.63 12.44
N GLY A 284 -7.19 1.32 13.74
CA GLY A 284 -8.22 1.49 14.77
C GLY A 284 -9.38 0.48 14.71
N ASP A 285 -9.27 -0.60 13.92
CA ASP A 285 -10.34 -1.58 13.71
C ASP A 285 -10.23 -2.80 14.68
N SER A 286 -11.31 -3.60 14.76
CA SER A 286 -11.42 -4.74 15.70
C SER A 286 -10.70 -6.01 15.21
N ALA A 287 -10.43 -6.94 16.14
CA ALA A 287 -9.79 -8.23 15.83
C ALA A 287 -10.61 -9.15 14.89
N GLU A 288 -11.90 -8.89 14.70
CA GLU A 288 -12.76 -9.61 13.75
C GLU A 288 -12.60 -9.08 12.33
N LYS A 289 -12.58 -7.75 12.15
CA LYS A 289 -12.23 -7.12 10.87
C LYS A 289 -10.82 -7.48 10.42
N HIS A 290 -9.90 -7.62 11.38
CA HIS A 290 -8.56 -8.13 11.11
C HIS A 290 -8.59 -9.58 10.57
N ARG A 291 -9.49 -10.44 11.06
CA ARG A 291 -9.65 -11.81 10.54
C ARG A 291 -10.25 -11.83 9.14
N GLU A 292 -11.28 -11.02 8.87
CA GLU A 292 -11.87 -10.91 7.54
C GLU A 292 -10.85 -10.39 6.52
N PHE A 293 -10.08 -9.37 6.91
CA PHE A 293 -8.98 -8.86 6.09
C PHE A 293 -7.91 -9.92 5.86
N TYR A 294 -7.59 -10.75 6.85
CA TYR A 294 -6.64 -11.84 6.70
C TYR A 294 -7.10 -12.89 5.68
N ASP A 295 -8.37 -13.30 5.74
CA ASP A 295 -8.94 -14.26 4.80
C ASP A 295 -8.98 -13.65 3.37
N GLU A 296 -9.21 -12.35 3.26
CA GLU A 296 -9.17 -11.60 1.99
C GLU A 296 -7.73 -11.43 1.45
N TYR A 297 -6.76 -11.20 2.33
CA TYR A 297 -5.36 -11.13 1.97
C TYR A 297 -4.80 -12.49 1.52
N LEU A 298 -5.29 -13.60 2.09
CA LEU A 298 -4.92 -14.94 1.62
C LEU A 298 -5.58 -15.32 0.28
N ALA A 299 -6.62 -14.60 -0.15
CA ALA A 299 -7.27 -14.80 -1.44
C ALA A 299 -6.45 -14.17 -2.56
N VAL A 300 -5.57 -14.99 -3.15
CA VAL A 300 -4.62 -14.54 -4.17
C VAL A 300 -4.93 -15.05 -5.58
N MET A 301 -4.54 -14.23 -6.55
CA MET A 301 -4.69 -14.48 -7.97
C MET A 301 -3.35 -14.51 -8.71
N ASP A 302 -3.31 -15.26 -9.80
CA ASP A 302 -2.15 -15.30 -10.69
C ASP A 302 -2.12 -14.06 -11.57
N LEU A 303 -0.91 -13.53 -11.83
CA LEU A 303 -0.68 -12.43 -12.76
C LEU A 303 -0.08 -12.95 -14.06
N THR A 304 -0.43 -12.36 -15.20
CA THR A 304 0.26 -12.68 -16.47
C THR A 304 1.74 -12.34 -16.35
N ALA A 305 2.59 -13.21 -16.91
CA ALA A 305 4.04 -13.00 -16.88
C ALA A 305 4.44 -11.70 -17.57
N GLU A 306 3.76 -11.34 -18.67
CA GLU A 306 3.98 -10.13 -19.43
C GLU A 306 3.78 -8.87 -18.58
N PHE A 307 2.59 -8.73 -17.97
CA PHE A 307 2.27 -7.61 -17.08
C PHE A 307 3.24 -7.50 -15.91
N TYR A 308 3.49 -8.61 -15.20
CA TYR A 308 4.35 -8.60 -14.02
C TYR A 308 5.79 -8.19 -14.39
N LEU A 309 6.38 -8.82 -15.40
CA LEU A 309 7.76 -8.54 -15.80
C LEU A 309 7.90 -7.12 -16.35
N GLN A 310 6.98 -6.68 -17.21
CA GLN A 310 7.01 -5.31 -17.74
C GLN A 310 6.86 -4.29 -16.62
N THR A 311 6.01 -4.54 -15.61
CA THR A 311 5.86 -3.65 -14.45
C THR A 311 7.15 -3.56 -13.64
N VAL A 312 7.77 -4.70 -13.29
CA VAL A 312 9.04 -4.72 -12.55
C VAL A 312 10.13 -3.96 -13.32
N GLU A 313 10.28 -4.24 -14.61
CA GLU A 313 11.28 -3.61 -15.45
C GLU A 313 11.03 -2.10 -15.60
N THR A 314 9.84 -1.71 -16.05
CA THR A 314 9.49 -0.32 -16.37
C THR A 314 9.45 0.57 -15.13
N VAL A 315 8.85 0.08 -14.03
CA VAL A 315 8.56 0.90 -12.84
C VAL A 315 9.69 0.86 -11.82
N PHE A 316 10.24 -0.32 -11.54
CA PHE A 316 11.16 -0.51 -10.41
C PHE A 316 12.63 -0.55 -10.82
N ILE A 317 12.95 -0.93 -12.07
CA ILE A 317 14.34 -1.04 -12.54
C ILE A 317 14.70 0.17 -13.41
N GLU A 318 13.95 0.40 -14.48
CA GLU A 318 14.23 1.45 -15.46
C GLU A 318 13.73 2.82 -15.02
N HIS A 319 12.72 2.86 -14.14
CA HIS A 319 12.07 4.10 -13.68
C HIS A 319 11.56 4.94 -14.85
N SER A 320 10.95 4.27 -15.83
CA SER A 320 10.72 4.84 -17.15
C SER A 320 9.72 6.00 -17.13
N LEU A 321 8.67 5.96 -16.30
CA LEU A 321 7.72 7.08 -16.20
C LEU A 321 8.34 8.35 -15.61
N PRO A 322 8.94 8.33 -14.40
CA PRO A 322 9.52 9.54 -13.81
C PRO A 322 10.76 10.06 -14.55
N LEU A 323 11.36 9.24 -15.42
CA LEU A 323 12.47 9.64 -16.29
C LEU A 323 12.03 10.10 -17.70
N GLY A 324 10.72 10.13 -17.98
CA GLY A 324 10.19 10.56 -19.29
C GLY A 324 10.54 9.62 -20.44
N ARG A 325 10.72 8.33 -20.15
CA ARG A 325 11.10 7.26 -21.10
C ARG A 325 10.00 6.22 -21.32
N MET A 326 8.98 6.20 -20.47
CA MET A 326 7.85 5.28 -20.61
C MET A 326 7.16 5.54 -21.94
N LYS A 327 6.87 4.46 -22.65
CA LYS A 327 6.13 4.48 -23.88
C LYS A 327 4.82 3.74 -23.72
N HIS A 328 3.83 4.14 -24.49
CA HIS A 328 2.58 3.43 -24.66
C HIS A 328 2.18 3.45 -26.15
N GLY A 329 1.94 2.28 -26.73
CA GLY A 329 1.71 2.15 -28.18
C GLY A 329 2.86 2.66 -29.06
N GLY A 330 4.08 2.71 -28.52
CA GLY A 330 5.27 3.25 -29.19
C GLY A 330 5.48 4.76 -29.03
N GLU A 331 4.50 5.49 -28.54
CA GLU A 331 4.56 6.94 -28.26
C GLU A 331 5.05 7.19 -26.83
N LEU A 332 5.77 8.29 -26.59
CA LEU A 332 6.19 8.64 -25.23
C LEU A 332 4.99 9.11 -24.40
N VAL A 333 4.92 8.64 -23.16
CA VAL A 333 3.95 9.11 -22.17
C VAL A 333 4.46 10.43 -21.58
N ASP A 334 3.85 11.54 -21.96
CA ASP A 334 4.18 12.87 -21.44
C ASP A 334 3.17 13.33 -20.37
N CYS A 335 3.55 13.21 -19.09
CA CYS A 335 2.73 13.72 -17.98
C CYS A 335 2.54 15.24 -18.01
N GLY A 336 3.41 15.98 -18.70
CA GLY A 336 3.24 17.40 -18.96
C GLY A 336 2.05 17.71 -19.88
N ALA A 337 1.51 16.72 -20.59
CA ALA A 337 0.30 16.89 -21.38
C ALA A 337 -0.96 17.11 -20.53
N ILE A 338 -0.94 16.67 -19.26
CA ILE A 338 -2.08 16.79 -18.34
C ILE A 338 -2.30 18.26 -17.98
N ARG A 339 -3.46 18.79 -18.38
CA ARG A 339 -3.85 20.20 -18.17
C ARG A 339 -5.22 20.38 -17.54
N ASN A 340 -6.14 19.43 -17.73
CA ASN A 340 -7.55 19.58 -17.37
C ASN A 340 -8.03 18.60 -16.28
N THR A 341 -7.25 17.58 -15.97
CA THR A 341 -7.51 16.61 -14.89
C THR A 341 -6.84 17.06 -13.60
N ALA A 342 -7.62 17.41 -12.57
CA ALA A 342 -7.06 17.79 -11.28
C ALA A 342 -6.43 16.58 -10.57
N LEU A 343 -5.28 16.78 -9.93
CA LEU A 343 -4.48 15.72 -9.32
C LEU A 343 -4.49 15.81 -7.80
N LEU A 344 -4.96 14.74 -7.14
CA LEU A 344 -4.78 14.51 -5.70
C LEU A 344 -3.83 13.33 -5.49
N THR A 345 -2.79 13.51 -4.69
CA THR A 345 -1.92 12.41 -4.24
C THR A 345 -2.09 12.19 -2.74
N ILE A 346 -2.21 10.94 -2.30
CA ILE A 346 -2.37 10.58 -0.90
C ILE A 346 -1.29 9.57 -0.49
N GLU A 347 -0.61 9.82 0.62
CA GLU A 347 0.44 8.95 1.18
C GLU A 347 0.21 8.69 2.67
N GLY A 348 0.78 7.60 3.19
CA GLY A 348 0.80 7.31 4.62
C GLY A 348 2.15 7.66 5.24
N GLU A 349 2.15 8.33 6.40
CA GLU A 349 3.39 8.69 7.10
C GLU A 349 4.25 7.46 7.45
N LYS A 350 3.62 6.32 7.72
CA LYS A 350 4.27 5.06 8.11
C LYS A 350 4.19 4.01 7.00
N ASP A 351 3.97 4.42 5.77
CA ASP A 351 3.96 3.53 4.61
C ASP A 351 5.38 3.00 4.35
N ASP A 352 5.55 1.69 4.52
CA ASP A 352 6.80 0.95 4.30
C ASP A 352 6.82 0.20 2.95
N ILE A 353 5.74 0.30 2.16
CA ILE A 353 5.61 -0.31 0.84
C ILE A 353 5.95 0.73 -0.23
N THR A 354 5.24 1.86 -0.22
CA THR A 354 5.53 3.01 -1.08
C THR A 354 6.04 4.16 -0.22
N GLY A 355 7.35 4.38 -0.30
CA GLY A 355 8.03 5.36 0.53
C GLY A 355 7.44 6.77 0.38
N ARG A 356 7.56 7.57 1.45
CA ARG A 356 7.11 8.96 1.45
C ARG A 356 7.73 9.73 0.28
N GLY A 357 6.89 10.44 -0.46
CA GLY A 357 7.26 11.19 -1.65
C GLY A 357 7.14 10.43 -2.97
N GLN A 358 7.06 9.09 -2.97
CA GLN A 358 6.97 8.31 -4.21
C GLN A 358 5.71 8.62 -5.01
N THR A 359 4.55 8.75 -4.36
CA THR A 359 3.27 9.11 -5.02
C THR A 359 3.25 10.60 -5.32
N ARG A 360 3.74 11.41 -4.37
CA ARG A 360 3.81 12.87 -4.50
C ARG A 360 4.62 13.31 -5.71
N ALA A 361 5.59 12.51 -6.15
CA ALA A 361 6.39 12.76 -7.34
C ALA A 361 5.55 13.04 -8.60
N ALA A 362 4.33 12.51 -8.69
CA ALA A 362 3.40 12.82 -9.80
C ALA A 362 3.20 14.32 -10.03
N HIS A 363 3.19 15.14 -8.97
CA HIS A 363 3.05 16.60 -9.09
C HIS A 363 4.19 17.27 -9.86
N THR A 364 5.40 16.70 -9.77
CA THR A 364 6.58 17.19 -10.51
C THR A 364 6.56 16.79 -11.98
N LEU A 365 5.86 15.70 -12.31
CA LEU A 365 5.69 15.21 -13.68
C LEU A 365 4.57 15.97 -14.40
N CYS A 366 3.50 16.34 -13.70
CA CYS A 366 2.38 17.12 -14.24
C CYS A 366 2.70 18.63 -14.29
N THR A 367 3.72 19.03 -15.06
CA THR A 367 4.29 20.39 -15.04
C THR A 367 3.33 21.48 -15.52
N ASN A 368 2.42 21.18 -16.44
CA ASN A 368 1.48 22.15 -17.02
C ASN A 368 0.13 22.20 -16.32
N LEU A 369 -0.07 21.38 -15.28
CA LEU A 369 -1.28 21.41 -14.48
C LEU A 369 -1.21 22.59 -13.49
N PRO A 370 -2.24 23.47 -13.43
CA PRO A 370 -2.27 24.60 -12.50
C PRO A 370 -2.16 24.19 -11.02
N ASP A 371 -1.56 25.06 -10.19
CA ASP A 371 -1.34 24.78 -8.76
C ASP A 371 -2.66 24.62 -7.98
N ASP A 372 -3.71 25.34 -8.35
CA ASP A 372 -5.04 25.20 -7.74
C ASP A 372 -5.74 23.88 -8.09
N MET A 373 -5.22 23.14 -9.07
CA MET A 373 -5.69 21.80 -9.45
C MET A 373 -4.80 20.69 -8.89
N LYS A 374 -3.81 21.02 -8.04
CA LYS A 374 -2.89 20.07 -7.41
C LYS A 374 -3.12 20.05 -5.90
N ALA A 375 -3.34 18.86 -5.36
CA ALA A 375 -3.41 18.64 -3.93
C ALA A 375 -2.56 17.43 -3.52
N HIS A 376 -1.90 17.54 -2.36
CA HIS A 376 -1.20 16.43 -1.74
C HIS A 376 -1.63 16.33 -0.27
N TYR A 377 -1.91 15.11 0.19
CA TYR A 377 -2.21 14.83 1.58
C TYR A 377 -1.39 13.65 2.08
N GLU A 378 -0.63 13.87 3.14
CA GLU A 378 0.06 12.81 3.87
C GLU A 378 -0.74 12.54 5.15
N GLN A 379 -1.28 11.34 5.28
CA GLN A 379 -2.05 10.93 6.44
C GLN A 379 -1.09 10.55 7.59
N PRO A 380 -1.18 11.23 8.74
CA PRO A 380 -0.36 10.89 9.89
C PRO A 380 -0.69 9.51 10.44
N ASN A 381 0.33 8.82 10.95
CA ASN A 381 0.24 7.58 11.71
C ASN A 381 -0.33 6.34 11.01
N VAL A 382 -0.61 6.38 9.70
CA VAL A 382 -1.10 5.21 8.95
C VAL A 382 0.03 4.56 8.13
N GLY A 383 0.00 3.23 8.06
CA GLY A 383 0.77 2.45 7.07
C GLY A 383 0.04 2.36 5.73
N HIS A 384 0.57 1.55 4.81
CA HIS A 384 0.08 1.45 3.43
C HIS A 384 -1.43 1.22 3.29
N TYR A 385 -1.95 0.22 4.00
CA TYR A 385 -3.38 -0.14 3.92
C TYR A 385 -4.29 0.94 4.53
N GLY A 386 -3.83 1.62 5.57
CA GLY A 386 -4.57 2.70 6.22
C GLY A 386 -4.78 3.94 5.34
N VAL A 387 -4.09 4.03 4.19
CA VAL A 387 -4.27 5.08 3.19
C VAL A 387 -5.59 4.92 2.41
N PHE A 388 -6.09 3.69 2.26
CA PHE A 388 -7.26 3.42 1.41
C PHE A 388 -8.35 2.59 2.11
N ASN A 389 -8.09 2.10 3.32
CA ASN A 389 -9.06 1.36 4.12
C ASN A 389 -8.87 1.66 5.62
N GLY A 390 -9.78 1.17 6.46
CA GLY A 390 -9.75 1.36 7.91
C GLY A 390 -10.46 2.62 8.40
N SER A 391 -10.48 2.83 9.72
CA SER A 391 -11.25 3.92 10.34
C SER A 391 -10.73 5.31 9.97
N ARG A 392 -9.41 5.47 9.87
CA ARG A 392 -8.74 6.71 9.46
C ARG A 392 -9.07 7.09 8.03
N PHE A 393 -9.05 6.13 7.11
CA PHE A 393 -9.50 6.36 5.75
C PHE A 393 -10.94 6.90 5.71
N ARG A 394 -11.88 6.23 6.40
CA ARG A 394 -13.29 6.64 6.44
C ARG A 394 -13.50 8.04 7.04
N ALA A 395 -12.75 8.36 8.10
CA ALA A 395 -12.93 9.60 8.86
C ALA A 395 -12.22 10.80 8.25
N GLU A 396 -11.07 10.61 7.59
CA GLU A 396 -10.16 11.69 7.19
C GLU A 396 -9.90 11.73 5.69
N ILE A 397 -9.52 10.61 5.08
CA ILE A 397 -9.10 10.57 3.66
C ILE A 397 -10.29 10.61 2.71
N ALA A 398 -11.29 9.75 2.94
CA ALA A 398 -12.47 9.63 2.09
C ALA A 398 -13.24 10.95 1.95
N PRO A 399 -13.52 11.72 3.02
CA PRO A 399 -14.16 13.02 2.91
C PRO A 399 -13.36 14.03 2.08
N ARG A 400 -12.02 14.06 2.22
CA ARG A 400 -11.14 14.93 1.45
C ARG A 400 -11.14 14.60 -0.03
N MET A 401 -11.13 13.31 -0.36
CA MET A 401 -11.21 12.85 -1.74
C MET A 401 -12.54 13.25 -2.38
N ILE A 402 -13.66 13.07 -1.67
CA ILE A 402 -14.98 13.51 -2.17
C ILE A 402 -15.04 15.02 -2.34
N ASP A 403 -14.51 15.79 -1.38
CA ASP A 403 -14.47 17.26 -1.47
C ASP A 403 -13.65 17.74 -2.69
N PHE A 404 -12.48 17.14 -2.92
CA PHE A 404 -11.65 17.40 -4.09
C PHE A 404 -12.38 17.07 -5.39
N ILE A 405 -13.03 15.90 -5.46
CA ILE A 405 -13.85 15.45 -6.59
C ILE A 405 -14.96 16.46 -6.91
N LEU A 406 -15.73 16.88 -5.90
CA LEU A 406 -16.83 17.82 -6.08
C LEU A 406 -16.33 19.20 -6.53
N THR A 407 -15.23 19.66 -5.95
CA THR A 407 -14.60 20.96 -6.27
C THR A 407 -14.18 21.03 -7.73
N HIS A 408 -13.54 19.98 -8.25
CA HIS A 408 -12.98 19.97 -9.61
C HIS A 408 -13.87 19.29 -10.66
N SER A 409 -15.08 18.86 -10.30
CA SER A 409 -16.05 18.33 -11.26
C SER A 409 -16.33 19.31 -12.40
N GLN A 410 -16.52 18.77 -13.61
CA GLN A 410 -16.94 19.54 -14.77
C GLN A 410 -18.29 20.20 -14.49
N ALA A 411 -19.21 19.51 -13.82
CA ALA A 411 -20.48 20.09 -13.36
C ALA A 411 -20.28 21.35 -12.51
N ASN A 412 -19.32 21.36 -11.57
CA ASN A 412 -19.03 22.54 -10.77
C ASN A 412 -18.37 23.65 -11.59
N ARG A 413 -17.40 23.31 -12.45
CA ARG A 413 -16.77 24.29 -13.37
C ARG A 413 -17.81 24.97 -14.27
N ASP A 414 -18.75 24.21 -14.82
CA ASP A 414 -19.82 24.74 -15.66
C ASP A 414 -20.81 25.61 -14.86
N ARG A 415 -21.10 25.24 -13.62
CA ARG A 415 -21.90 26.06 -12.69
C ARG A 415 -21.23 27.39 -12.40
N LEU A 416 -19.93 27.40 -12.10
CA LEU A 416 -19.15 28.61 -11.83
C LEU A 416 -19.08 29.52 -13.07
N LYS A 417 -18.84 28.94 -14.26
CA LYS A 417 -18.88 29.68 -15.54
C LYS A 417 -20.24 30.33 -15.79
N LYS A 418 -21.34 29.60 -15.57
CA LYS A 418 -22.71 30.15 -15.70
C LYS A 418 -23.00 31.25 -14.68
N ALA A 419 -22.52 31.12 -13.45
CA ALA A 419 -22.68 32.13 -12.41
C ALA A 419 -21.90 33.41 -12.74
N ALA A 420 -20.68 33.29 -13.26
CA ALA A 420 -19.85 34.43 -13.71
C ALA A 420 -20.41 35.13 -14.96
N ALA A 421 -21.11 34.39 -15.84
CA ALA A 421 -21.75 34.94 -17.04
C ALA A 421 -23.08 35.67 -16.78
N LYS A 422 -23.65 35.58 -15.57
CA LYS A 422 -24.88 36.29 -15.21
C LYS A 422 -24.54 37.75 -14.88
N PRO A 423 -25.14 38.76 -15.56
CA PRO A 423 -24.91 40.16 -15.24
C PRO A 423 -25.23 40.41 -13.76
N ALA A 424 -24.31 41.05 -13.04
CA ALA A 424 -24.59 41.53 -11.70
C ALA A 424 -25.80 42.45 -11.78
N ALA A 425 -26.93 42.04 -11.19
CA ALA A 425 -28.04 42.95 -10.95
C ALA A 425 -27.49 44.14 -10.14
N PRO A 426 -27.85 45.39 -10.45
CA PRO A 426 -27.32 46.54 -9.75
C PRO A 426 -27.58 46.36 -8.26
N ALA A 427 -26.49 46.27 -7.50
CA ALA A 427 -26.54 46.18 -6.06
C ALA A 427 -27.21 47.47 -5.55
N GLU A 428 -28.45 47.35 -5.05
CA GLU A 428 -29.02 48.36 -4.17
C GLU A 428 -28.08 48.52 -2.98
N VAL A 429 -27.38 49.65 -2.95
CA VAL A 429 -26.53 50.07 -1.83
C VAL A 429 -27.45 50.35 -0.65
N LYS A 430 -27.74 49.32 0.15
CA LYS A 430 -28.22 49.52 1.52
C LYS A 430 -27.01 49.88 2.37
N LYS A 431 -27.01 51.14 2.84
CA LYS A 431 -26.05 51.70 3.80
C LYS A 431 -25.82 50.73 4.97
N PRO A 432 -24.58 50.50 5.42
CA PRO A 432 -24.34 49.72 6.62
C PRO A 432 -24.77 50.55 7.84
N VAL A 433 -25.72 50.02 8.60
CA VAL A 433 -25.91 50.43 10.00
C VAL A 433 -24.79 49.77 10.78
N ALA A 434 -23.92 50.61 11.34
CA ALA A 434 -22.88 50.19 12.27
C ALA A 434 -23.54 49.85 13.61
N GLU A 435 -23.57 48.57 13.95
CA GLU A 435 -23.78 48.12 15.32
C GLU A 435 -22.52 47.35 15.74
N ALA A 436 -21.78 47.99 16.64
CA ALA A 436 -20.55 47.47 17.21
C ALA A 436 -20.89 46.34 18.18
N LEU A 437 -20.37 45.15 17.90
CA LEU A 437 -20.22 44.09 18.89
C LEU A 437 -18.74 44.03 19.25
N GLU A 438 -18.45 44.53 20.45
CA GLU A 438 -17.15 44.46 21.11
C GLU A 438 -16.76 42.99 21.30
N ALA A 439 -15.62 42.63 20.74
CA ALA A 439 -14.96 41.36 20.95
C ALA A 439 -14.15 41.44 22.26
N GLU A 440 -14.59 40.69 23.27
CA GLU A 440 -13.82 40.49 24.49
C GLU A 440 -12.78 39.38 24.24
N ALA A 441 -11.51 39.79 24.19
CA ALA A 441 -10.36 38.91 24.08
C ALA A 441 -9.67 38.77 25.44
N ALA A 442 -9.39 37.54 25.84
CA ALA A 442 -8.42 37.22 26.90
C ALA A 442 -7.67 35.93 26.56
N PRO A 443 -6.40 35.78 26.98
CA PRO A 443 -5.33 35.37 26.08
C PRO A 443 -4.87 33.92 26.24
N ALA A 444 -4.31 33.39 25.15
CA ALA A 444 -3.43 32.21 25.17
C ALA A 444 -1.99 32.63 25.52
N PRO A 445 -1.23 31.86 26.32
CA PRO A 445 0.20 32.03 26.43
C PRO A 445 0.95 31.03 25.53
N ALA A 446 1.88 31.57 24.75
CA ALA A 446 3.06 30.89 24.20
C ALA A 446 4.17 31.95 24.14
N PRO A 447 5.46 31.63 23.87
CA PRO A 447 6.25 30.42 24.10
C PRO A 447 7.57 30.76 24.83
N LYS A 448 8.45 29.77 25.07
CA LYS A 448 9.89 30.02 25.23
C LYS A 448 10.66 29.34 24.11
N ALA A 449 11.53 30.14 23.49
CA ALA A 449 12.42 29.86 22.39
C ALA A 449 13.84 29.60 22.90
N GLU A 450 14.62 28.88 22.08
CA GLU A 450 16.03 29.16 21.71
C GLU A 450 16.32 28.21 20.52
N ALA A 451 16.54 28.67 19.27
CA ALA A 451 17.67 29.45 18.72
C ALA A 451 19.01 28.70 18.90
N ALA A 452 19.91 28.52 17.93
CA ALA A 452 20.07 29.02 16.56
C ALA A 452 21.19 28.22 15.84
N ALA A 453 21.20 28.33 14.50
CA ALA A 453 22.38 28.45 13.60
C ALA A 453 23.37 27.26 13.48
N ALA A 454 24.10 27.02 12.38
CA ALA A 454 24.10 27.40 10.96
C ALA A 454 25.27 26.64 10.29
N ALA A 455 25.15 26.38 8.98
CA ALA A 455 26.22 26.20 7.98
C ALA A 455 27.22 25.01 8.08
N ALA A 456 27.25 24.14 7.05
CA ALA A 456 28.15 24.25 5.89
C ALA A 456 28.22 22.93 5.08
N LYS A 457 28.11 23.02 3.75
CA LYS A 457 28.57 21.99 2.77
C LYS A 457 30.08 22.14 2.55
N PRO A 458 30.82 21.06 2.22
CA PRO A 458 31.08 20.74 0.81
C PRO A 458 31.04 19.24 0.44
N GLU A 459 30.75 18.97 -0.84
CA GLU A 459 30.94 17.73 -1.61
C GLU A 459 32.36 17.70 -2.25
N PRO A 460 32.83 16.67 -3.03
CA PRO A 460 32.53 15.22 -3.13
C PRO A 460 33.79 14.29 -3.35
N LYS A 461 33.52 12.98 -3.54
CA LYS A 461 34.29 11.88 -4.20
C LYS A 461 35.10 10.91 -3.31
N ALA A 462 34.80 9.61 -3.37
CA ALA A 462 35.35 8.65 -4.34
C ALA A 462 34.93 7.19 -4.03
N ALA A 463 35.01 6.34 -5.05
CA ALA A 463 34.49 4.99 -5.16
C ALA A 463 35.35 3.87 -4.51
N VAL A 464 34.64 2.85 -3.99
CA VAL A 464 34.90 1.38 -3.97
C VAL A 464 36.20 0.84 -3.34
N ALA A 465 36.04 0.07 -2.26
CA ALA A 465 36.83 -1.16 -2.00
C ALA A 465 36.08 -2.08 -1.01
N ALA A 466 35.94 -3.37 -1.36
CA ALA A 466 35.44 -4.41 -0.46
C ALA A 466 36.28 -4.46 0.84
N LYS A 467 35.64 -4.50 2.01
CA LYS A 467 36.36 -4.64 3.29
C LYS A 467 35.67 -5.62 4.24
N ALA A 468 36.54 -6.33 4.94
CA ALA A 468 36.29 -7.25 6.04
C ALA A 468 35.33 -6.68 7.10
N ASP A 469 34.69 -7.58 7.87
CA ASP A 469 33.80 -7.23 8.99
C ASP A 469 34.51 -6.22 9.93
N PRO A 470 34.07 -4.95 9.96
CA PRO A 470 34.73 -3.90 10.73
C PRO A 470 34.64 -4.13 12.25
N LEU A 471 33.78 -5.05 12.70
CA LEU A 471 33.57 -5.36 14.11
C LEU A 471 34.51 -6.47 14.62
N ALA A 472 35.19 -7.21 13.74
CA ALA A 472 35.96 -8.40 14.11
C ALA A 472 37.10 -8.12 15.13
N GLU A 473 37.65 -6.91 15.15
CA GLU A 473 38.75 -6.54 16.05
C GLU A 473 38.29 -6.12 17.46
N ILE A 474 37.01 -5.75 17.62
CA ILE A 474 36.46 -5.23 18.87
C ILE A 474 35.59 -6.26 19.60
N LEU A 475 34.96 -7.19 18.87
CA LEU A 475 34.11 -8.23 19.48
C LEU A 475 34.97 -9.32 20.13
N LEU A 476 34.68 -9.60 21.41
CA LEU A 476 35.36 -10.64 22.17
C LEU A 476 34.48 -11.89 22.26
N ALA A 477 35.10 -13.07 22.17
CA ALA A 477 34.37 -14.33 22.40
C ALA A 477 34.01 -14.56 23.87
N LYS A 478 34.74 -13.94 24.81
CA LYS A 478 34.54 -13.99 26.27
C LYS A 478 35.01 -12.68 26.91
N PRO A 479 34.44 -12.26 28.05
CA PRO A 479 34.89 -11.06 28.75
C PRO A 479 36.35 -11.23 29.21
N LYS A 480 37.17 -10.20 28.97
CA LYS A 480 38.51 -10.10 29.55
C LYS A 480 38.37 -9.63 31.00
N GLY A 481 38.27 -10.55 31.96
CA GLY A 481 38.04 -10.23 33.37
C GLY A 481 36.57 -10.13 33.74
N VAL A 482 36.24 -9.38 34.80
CA VAL A 482 34.84 -9.14 35.21
C VAL A 482 34.20 -8.18 34.20
N ALA A 483 33.05 -8.55 33.64
CA ALA A 483 32.33 -7.71 32.69
C ALA A 483 31.80 -6.44 33.36
N ASP A 484 31.86 -5.32 32.64
CA ASP A 484 31.34 -4.04 33.11
C ASP A 484 29.81 -4.04 33.13
N ASN A 485 29.23 -3.24 34.04
CA ASN A 485 27.80 -3.03 34.11
C ASN A 485 27.35 -2.00 33.05
N LEU A 486 27.13 -2.46 31.81
CA LEU A 486 26.82 -1.59 30.68
C LEU A 486 25.52 -0.79 30.86
N LYS A 487 24.63 -1.20 31.78
CA LYS A 487 23.44 -0.42 32.17
C LYS A 487 23.77 0.93 32.84
N ALA A 488 25.03 1.17 33.21
CA ALA A 488 25.46 2.48 33.68
C ALA A 488 25.45 3.55 32.58
N ILE A 489 25.40 3.15 31.30
CA ILE A 489 25.21 4.07 30.17
C ILE A 489 23.72 4.38 30.03
N THR A 490 23.37 5.67 30.03
CA THR A 490 21.99 6.13 29.89
C THR A 490 21.42 5.64 28.55
N GLY A 491 20.29 4.93 28.61
CA GLY A 491 19.65 4.33 27.44
C GLY A 491 19.96 2.85 27.22
N VAL A 492 20.93 2.27 27.95
CA VAL A 492 21.21 0.82 27.98
C VAL A 492 20.39 0.15 29.07
N GLY A 493 19.28 -0.50 28.68
CA GLY A 493 18.49 -1.34 29.59
C GLY A 493 19.01 -2.79 29.67
N PRO A 494 18.50 -3.62 30.60
CA PRO A 494 18.93 -5.03 30.76
C PRO A 494 18.86 -5.87 29.48
N LYS A 495 17.89 -5.58 28.61
CA LYS A 495 17.75 -6.26 27.30
C LYS A 495 18.86 -5.87 26.32
N LEU A 496 19.28 -4.60 26.33
CA LEU A 496 20.34 -4.09 25.45
C LEU A 496 21.72 -4.54 25.93
N GLU A 497 21.95 -4.52 27.24
CA GLU A 497 23.16 -5.10 27.85
C GLU A 497 23.30 -6.58 27.48
N LYS A 498 22.23 -7.36 27.53
CA LYS A 498 22.25 -8.76 27.11
C LYS A 498 22.61 -8.91 25.62
N ALA A 499 22.03 -8.09 24.75
CA ALA A 499 22.33 -8.12 23.31
C ALA A 499 23.77 -7.71 23.00
N LEU A 500 24.32 -6.71 23.70
CA LEU A 500 25.72 -6.30 23.59
C LEU A 500 26.67 -7.41 24.05
N ASN A 501 26.38 -8.04 25.19
CA ASN A 501 27.15 -9.17 25.69
C ASN A 501 27.12 -10.38 24.74
N GLU A 502 25.96 -10.69 24.15
CA GLU A 502 25.83 -11.75 23.14
C GLU A 502 26.59 -11.42 21.85
N ALA A 503 26.70 -10.14 21.50
CA ALA A 503 27.50 -9.68 20.38
C ALA A 503 29.01 -9.70 20.66
N GLY A 504 29.43 -9.80 21.93
CA GLY A 504 30.84 -9.83 22.34
C GLY A 504 31.37 -8.51 22.92
N ILE A 505 30.48 -7.59 23.31
CA ILE A 505 30.81 -6.33 23.97
C ILE A 505 30.48 -6.47 25.45
N PHE A 506 31.52 -6.51 26.27
CA PHE A 506 31.43 -6.75 27.72
C PHE A 506 31.96 -5.57 28.56
N HIS A 507 32.68 -4.64 27.95
CA HIS A 507 33.45 -3.61 28.67
C HIS A 507 33.23 -2.20 28.12
N PHE A 508 33.32 -1.18 28.98
CA PHE A 508 33.17 0.23 28.60
C PHE A 508 34.21 0.68 27.58
N TRP A 509 35.45 0.17 27.68
CA TRP A 509 36.51 0.51 26.73
C TRP A 509 36.21 0.03 25.30
N GLN A 510 35.45 -1.06 25.12
CA GLN A 510 35.04 -1.54 23.79
C GLN A 510 34.09 -0.54 23.13
N ILE A 511 33.15 0.04 23.90
CA ILE A 511 32.21 1.05 23.42
C ILE A 511 32.93 2.39 23.21
N ALA A 512 33.80 2.79 24.14
CA ALA A 512 34.55 4.04 24.07
C ALA A 512 35.49 4.15 22.85
N GLY A 513 35.96 3.00 22.35
CA GLY A 513 36.88 2.87 21.22
C GLY A 513 36.24 2.60 19.86
N LEU A 514 34.91 2.57 19.77
CA LEU A 514 34.23 2.38 18.49
C LEU A 514 34.49 3.58 17.56
N THR A 515 34.83 3.28 16.31
CA THR A 515 34.87 4.26 15.22
C THR A 515 33.48 4.49 14.62
N ASP A 516 33.25 5.60 13.92
CA ASP A 516 31.93 5.91 13.33
C ASP A 516 31.39 4.77 12.45
N ALA A 517 32.26 4.13 11.67
CA ALA A 517 31.92 2.97 10.84
C ALA A 517 31.55 1.72 11.67
N GLN A 518 32.14 1.53 12.85
CA GLN A 518 31.80 0.43 13.76
C GLN A 518 30.53 0.72 14.56
N ILE A 519 30.25 1.99 14.87
CA ILE A 519 29.00 2.41 15.48
C ILE A 519 27.84 2.11 14.53
N GLU A 520 27.96 2.51 13.26
CA GLU A 520 26.95 2.22 12.23
C GLU A 520 26.76 0.71 12.04
N ALA A 521 27.85 -0.04 11.91
CA ALA A 521 27.79 -1.49 11.76
C ALA A 521 27.16 -2.21 12.99
N LEU A 522 27.41 -1.72 14.20
CA LEU A 522 26.84 -2.28 15.42
C LEU A 522 25.36 -1.87 15.61
N ASP A 523 25.02 -0.63 15.28
CA ASP A 523 23.65 -0.11 15.29
C ASP A 523 22.76 -0.88 14.31
N ASP A 524 23.28 -1.20 13.13
CA ASP A 524 22.58 -2.00 12.12
C ASP A 524 22.46 -3.47 12.54
N ARG A 525 23.55 -4.06 13.06
CA ARG A 525 23.58 -5.47 13.48
C ARG A 525 22.61 -5.76 14.64
N LEU A 526 22.42 -4.80 15.55
CA LEU A 526 21.59 -4.97 16.74
C LEU A 526 20.27 -4.17 16.70
N ASP A 527 19.92 -3.55 15.55
CA ASP A 527 18.74 -2.69 15.32
C ASP A 527 18.56 -1.61 16.41
N PHE A 528 19.63 -0.86 16.69
CA PHE A 528 19.59 0.24 17.66
C PHE A 528 19.04 1.55 17.08
N ARG A 529 18.93 1.67 15.76
CA ARG A 529 18.30 2.81 15.03
C ARG A 529 18.92 4.16 15.38
N GLY A 530 20.25 4.26 15.36
CA GLY A 530 20.96 5.51 15.65
C GLY A 530 20.99 5.88 17.14
N ARG A 531 20.55 4.99 18.03
CA ARG A 531 20.45 5.28 19.47
C ARG A 531 21.81 5.52 20.10
N MET A 532 22.85 4.79 19.68
CA MET A 532 24.20 4.96 20.23
C MET A 532 24.74 6.38 20.03
N ALA A 533 24.47 6.96 18.86
CA ALA A 533 24.81 8.35 18.53
C ALA A 533 23.88 9.35 19.25
N ARG A 534 22.57 9.15 19.19
CA ARG A 534 21.59 10.07 19.79
C ARG A 534 21.73 10.19 21.31
N ASP A 535 22.01 9.09 21.98
CA ASP A 535 22.10 9.02 23.44
C ASP A 535 23.58 9.17 23.91
N ASN A 536 24.51 9.55 23.03
CA ASN A 536 25.93 9.80 23.34
C ASN A 536 26.63 8.66 24.11
N TRP A 537 26.44 7.41 23.70
CA TRP A 537 26.98 6.24 24.42
C TRP A 537 28.51 6.24 24.49
N ILE A 538 29.19 6.73 23.45
CA ILE A 538 30.66 6.74 23.37
C ILE A 538 31.28 7.65 24.43
N GLU A 539 30.75 8.87 24.59
CA GLU A 539 31.24 9.82 25.60
C GLU A 539 30.96 9.34 27.03
N GLN A 540 29.80 8.71 27.25
CA GLN A 540 29.47 8.11 28.54
C GLN A 540 30.38 6.93 28.87
N ALA A 541 30.63 6.05 27.89
CA ALA A 541 31.54 4.92 28.04
C ALA A 541 32.98 5.36 28.32
N ARG A 542 33.48 6.45 27.70
CA ARG A 542 34.80 7.01 27.99
C ARG A 542 34.92 7.45 29.45
N LYS A 543 33.93 8.20 29.96
CA LYS A 543 33.91 8.65 31.36
C LYS A 543 33.87 7.47 32.34
N LEU A 544 33.05 6.46 32.03
CA LEU A 544 32.94 5.25 32.87
C LEU A 544 34.19 4.38 32.82
N ALA A 545 34.87 4.29 31.66
CA ALA A 545 36.14 3.56 31.52
C ALA A 545 37.28 4.20 32.33
N GLU A 546 37.32 5.54 32.43
CA GLU A 546 38.29 6.26 33.26
C GLU A 546 38.06 6.08 34.77
N THR A 547 36.83 5.69 35.18
CA THR A 547 36.48 5.46 36.59
C THR A 547 36.58 3.98 36.98
N ALA A 548 36.68 3.08 36.00
CA ALA A 548 36.73 1.62 36.16
C ALA A 548 38.14 1.02 36.02
N ALA A 549 39.12 1.82 35.58
CA ALA A 549 40.56 1.50 35.61
C ALA A 549 41.18 1.86 36.96
#